data_AF-A0AB73ASL5-F1
#
_entry.id   AF-A0AB73ASL5-F1
#
_cell.length_a   1.000
_cell.length_b   1.000
_cell.length_c   1.000
_cell.angle_alpha   90.00
_cell.angle_beta   90.00
_cell.angle_gamma   90.00
#
_symmetry.space_group_name_H-M   'P 1'
#
loop_
_entity.id
_entity.type
_entity.pdbx_description
1 polymer ?
#
loop_
_entity_poly.entity_id
_entity_poly.type
_entity_poly.pdbx_seq_one_letter_code
_entity_poly.pdbx_strand_id
1 'polypeptide(L)'
;MRIKKILPFILLVFLFISCEKEDFEIETNNQRTVFMYLPWSTNLTSYFYNNISDMEEAIQEKGLENERIIVFLSTSPSESEMFEITLNNGSCKRTILKEYVNPSFTTEAGLTEILGDMKTFAPAESYSMIIGCHGMGWLPVVQSRSKAKEDFVYHWDFENVPMTRFFGGLTAEYQTNISTLAQSLSNNGLSMEYILFDDCYMSSLEVAYELRHVTNYMIACPTEVMVFGMPYSTIGKYLLSEKPDYKAICESFYQFYSNYQYPYGTLAVTDCSYLDELAELMKYIHSNYSFDSTQAINIQRMDGYSPVIFYDFGDYVQTLCGTDTEIYNNFKTLLEKVIPYKTHTKEFYTASRGPITVERYSGITTSEPSTNSKMVDYPKTSWCIDTH
;
A
#
# COMPACT_ATOMS: atom_id res chain seq x y z
N MET A 1 28.79 -62.54 69.19
CA MET A 1 29.32 -61.18 68.89
C MET A 1 29.00 -60.86 67.43
N ARG A 2 28.96 -59.57 67.02
CA ARG A 2 28.24 -59.03 65.84
C ARG A 2 26.72 -59.03 66.08
N ILE A 3 26.07 -57.95 66.55
CA ILE A 3 25.90 -56.56 66.05
C ILE A 3 24.73 -56.45 65.07
N LYS A 4 23.67 -55.76 65.52
CA LYS A 4 22.55 -55.28 64.69
C LYS A 4 23.04 -54.16 63.75
N LYS A 5 22.51 -54.07 62.54
CA LYS A 5 22.31 -52.79 61.86
C LYS A 5 20.94 -52.77 61.18
N ILE A 6 20.18 -51.72 61.48
CA ILE A 6 18.96 -51.33 60.77
C ILE A 6 19.41 -50.46 59.58
N LEU A 7 18.71 -50.54 58.45
CA LEU A 7 18.90 -49.62 57.31
C LEU A 7 17.54 -48.95 57.00
N PRO A 8 17.47 -47.62 56.85
CA PRO A 8 16.20 -46.90 56.79
C PRO A 8 15.56 -46.91 55.40
N PHE A 9 14.24 -46.78 55.39
CA PHE A 9 13.43 -46.54 54.19
C PHE A 9 13.52 -45.06 53.82
N ILE A 10 14.29 -44.71 52.78
CA ILE A 10 14.39 -43.32 52.28
C ILE A 10 13.30 -43.11 51.23
N LEU A 11 12.26 -42.38 51.61
CA LEU A 11 11.22 -41.92 50.69
C LEU A 11 11.74 -40.70 49.91
N LEU A 12 12.24 -40.92 48.69
CA LEU A 12 12.72 -39.81 47.85
C LEU A 12 11.53 -39.10 47.19
N VAL A 13 11.09 -37.99 47.79
CA VAL A 13 10.07 -37.11 47.20
C VAL A 13 10.71 -36.33 46.05
N PHE A 14 10.50 -36.80 44.82
CA PHE A 14 10.80 -36.01 43.62
C PHE A 14 9.78 -34.86 43.52
N LEU A 15 10.20 -33.68 43.94
CA LEU A 15 9.54 -32.43 43.58
C LEU A 15 9.73 -32.21 42.08
N PHE A 16 8.71 -32.53 41.28
CA PHE A 16 8.63 -32.11 39.89
C PHE A 16 8.45 -30.59 39.87
N ILE A 17 9.55 -29.87 39.70
CA ILE A 17 9.53 -28.45 39.33
C ILE A 17 8.99 -28.40 37.91
N SER A 18 7.73 -28.00 37.75
CA SER A 18 7.17 -27.72 36.44
C SER A 18 7.82 -26.45 35.92
N CYS A 19 8.77 -26.60 35.00
CA CYS A 19 9.03 -25.54 34.04
C CYS A 19 7.82 -25.51 33.10
N GLU A 20 6.86 -24.64 33.40
CA GLU A 20 5.97 -24.13 32.37
C GLU A 20 6.86 -23.52 31.29
N LYS A 21 6.93 -24.20 30.14
CA LYS A 21 7.15 -23.49 28.91
C LYS A 21 5.89 -22.70 28.64
N GLU A 22 6.05 -21.47 28.20
CA GLU A 22 5.06 -20.84 27.34
C GLU A 22 5.13 -21.56 25.99
N ASP A 23 4.50 -22.75 25.92
CA ASP A 23 4.22 -23.39 24.65
C ASP A 23 3.20 -22.50 23.94
N PHE A 24 3.69 -21.66 23.03
CA PHE A 24 2.85 -20.90 22.11
C PHE A 24 1.98 -21.90 21.34
N GLU A 25 0.68 -21.94 21.65
CA GLU A 25 -0.28 -22.67 20.83
C GLU A 25 -0.30 -22.02 19.44
N ILE A 26 0.39 -22.65 18.50
CA ILE A 26 0.26 -22.31 17.09
C ILE A 26 -1.17 -22.66 16.70
N GLU A 27 -2.05 -21.67 16.62
CA GLU A 27 -3.39 -21.84 16.07
C GLU A 27 -3.27 -22.27 14.60
N THR A 28 -3.31 -23.58 14.36
CA THR A 28 -3.10 -24.22 13.04
C THR A 28 -4.29 -24.02 12.08
N ASN A 29 -4.98 -22.89 12.20
CA ASN A 29 -6.22 -22.58 11.50
C ASN A 29 -6.33 -21.09 11.08
N ASN A 30 -5.31 -20.26 11.36
CA ASN A 30 -5.24 -18.90 10.82
C ASN A 30 -4.99 -18.96 9.31
N GLN A 31 -5.99 -18.58 8.52
CA GLN A 31 -5.89 -18.62 7.05
C GLN A 31 -5.23 -17.36 6.50
N ARG A 32 -5.48 -16.18 7.08
CA ARG A 32 -4.96 -14.91 6.57
C ARG A 32 -4.48 -13.96 7.65
N THR A 33 -3.26 -13.45 7.49
CA THR A 33 -2.78 -12.30 8.26
C THR A 33 -2.93 -11.01 7.45
N VAL A 34 -3.66 -10.03 7.99
CA VAL A 34 -3.75 -8.68 7.42
C VAL A 34 -2.82 -7.76 8.21
N PHE A 35 -1.84 -7.18 7.52
CA PHE A 35 -0.80 -6.34 8.09
C PHE A 35 -1.01 -4.86 7.76
N MET A 36 -1.39 -4.05 8.75
CA MET A 36 -1.42 -2.59 8.64
C MET A 36 -0.03 -2.03 8.97
N TYR A 37 0.67 -1.53 7.95
CA TYR A 37 2.01 -0.99 8.02
C TYR A 37 1.98 0.54 7.95
N LEU A 38 2.15 1.18 9.11
CA LEU A 38 1.98 2.62 9.32
C LEU A 38 3.29 3.24 9.87
N PRO A 39 4.38 3.25 9.09
CA PRO A 39 5.67 3.78 9.53
C PRO A 39 5.66 5.32 9.63
N TRP A 40 6.78 5.92 10.04
CA TRP A 40 6.82 7.33 10.45
C TRP A 40 6.49 8.33 9.32
N SER A 41 5.26 8.80 9.35
CA SER A 41 4.68 9.75 8.40
C SER A 41 4.89 11.22 8.78
N THR A 42 5.65 11.55 9.84
CA THR A 42 5.88 12.92 10.33
C THR A 42 4.67 13.68 10.87
N ASN A 43 3.50 13.67 10.21
CA ASN A 43 2.30 14.40 10.66
C ASN A 43 0.98 13.59 10.67
N LEU A 44 0.92 12.36 10.14
CA LEU A 44 -0.34 11.59 10.06
C LEU A 44 -0.63 10.66 11.24
N THR A 45 0.26 10.53 12.23
CA THR A 45 0.12 9.56 13.34
C THR A 45 -1.23 9.64 14.07
N SER A 46 -1.82 10.83 14.20
CA SER A 46 -3.18 11.02 14.76
C SER A 46 -4.29 10.47 13.86
N TYR A 47 -4.15 10.58 12.53
CA TYR A 47 -5.08 10.01 11.56
C TYR A 47 -4.93 8.49 11.46
N PHE A 48 -3.72 7.96 11.66
CA PHE A 48 -3.49 6.51 11.75
C PHE A 48 -4.21 5.90 12.95
N TYR A 49 -4.18 6.54 14.12
CA TYR A 49 -4.99 6.10 15.27
C TYR A 49 -6.49 6.10 14.98
N ASN A 50 -7.00 7.04 14.18
CA ASN A 50 -8.39 7.01 13.70
C ASN A 50 -8.63 5.82 12.76
N ASN A 51 -7.76 5.57 11.76
CA ASN A 51 -7.92 4.43 10.84
C ASN A 51 -7.88 3.08 11.56
N ILE A 52 -7.06 2.94 12.59
CA ILE A 52 -7.02 1.75 13.45
C ILE A 52 -8.35 1.61 14.20
N SER A 53 -8.92 2.71 14.71
CA SER A 53 -10.24 2.71 15.35
C SER A 53 -11.39 2.40 14.37
N ASP A 54 -11.31 2.89 13.14
CA ASP A 54 -12.27 2.62 12.07
C ASP A 54 -12.20 1.12 11.65
N MET A 55 -10.99 0.55 11.60
CA MET A 55 -10.80 -0.89 11.39
C MET A 55 -11.34 -1.70 12.57
N GLU A 56 -11.14 -1.23 13.81
CA GLU A 56 -11.73 -1.86 15.01
C GLU A 56 -13.27 -1.85 14.97
N GLU A 57 -13.91 -0.79 14.47
CA GLU A 57 -15.37 -0.76 14.25
C GLU A 57 -15.81 -1.81 13.22
N ALA A 58 -15.11 -1.92 12.07
CA ALA A 58 -15.41 -2.94 11.07
C ALA A 58 -15.19 -4.38 11.58
N ILE A 59 -14.18 -4.59 12.43
CA ILE A 59 -13.95 -5.86 13.13
C ILE A 59 -15.09 -6.17 14.11
N GLN A 60 -15.63 -5.16 14.81
CA GLN A 60 -16.78 -5.34 15.70
C GLN A 60 -18.09 -5.62 14.94
N GLU A 61 -18.25 -5.12 13.71
CA GLU A 61 -19.41 -5.43 12.85
C GLU A 61 -19.31 -6.83 12.21
N LYS A 62 -18.15 -7.17 11.62
CA LYS A 62 -17.94 -8.42 10.86
C LYS A 62 -17.61 -9.62 11.75
N GLY A 63 -16.89 -9.40 12.84
CA GLY A 63 -16.17 -10.44 13.56
C GLY A 63 -14.74 -10.66 13.03
N LEU A 64 -14.03 -11.62 13.62
CA LEU A 64 -12.87 -12.30 13.04
C LEU A 64 -13.20 -13.80 13.07
N GLU A 65 -12.85 -14.53 12.01
CA GLU A 65 -13.09 -15.98 11.93
C GLU A 65 -11.77 -16.74 11.81
N ASN A 66 -11.09 -16.58 10.67
CA ASN A 66 -9.77 -17.17 10.39
C ASN A 66 -8.75 -16.09 9.98
N GLU A 67 -8.97 -14.83 10.40
CA GLU A 67 -8.10 -13.69 10.10
C GLU A 67 -7.44 -13.11 11.36
N ARG A 68 -6.13 -12.87 11.30
CA ARG A 68 -5.37 -12.15 12.34
C ARG A 68 -4.92 -10.78 11.84
N ILE A 69 -5.05 -9.76 12.68
CA ILE A 69 -4.87 -8.35 12.31
C ILE A 69 -3.65 -7.78 13.05
N ILE A 70 -2.55 -7.64 12.33
CA ILE A 70 -1.29 -7.11 12.87
C ILE A 70 -1.11 -5.67 12.42
N VAL A 71 -0.74 -4.79 13.34
CA VAL A 71 -0.42 -3.39 13.06
C VAL A 71 1.03 -3.14 13.44
N PHE A 72 1.81 -2.54 12.55
CA PHE A 72 3.05 -1.84 12.88
C PHE A 72 2.80 -0.34 12.78
N LEU A 73 3.09 0.40 13.86
CA LEU A 73 2.85 1.84 13.94
C LEU A 73 4.09 2.56 14.49
N SER A 74 4.58 3.57 13.77
CA SER A 74 5.60 4.48 14.29
C SER A 74 4.99 5.61 15.12
N THR A 75 5.24 5.57 16.42
CA THR A 75 4.77 6.57 17.40
C THR A 75 5.65 7.82 17.41
N SER A 76 6.94 7.67 17.06
CA SER A 76 7.91 8.76 16.87
C SER A 76 8.87 8.40 15.73
N PRO A 77 9.78 9.29 15.30
CA PRO A 77 10.78 8.96 14.26
C PRO A 77 11.74 7.84 14.69
N SER A 78 11.87 7.59 15.99
CA SER A 78 12.81 6.65 16.60
C SER A 78 12.15 5.51 17.37
N GLU A 79 10.82 5.46 17.43
CA GLU A 79 10.07 4.46 18.21
C GLU A 79 8.90 3.92 17.39
N SER A 80 8.65 2.62 17.49
CA SER A 80 7.49 1.98 16.85
C SER A 80 7.02 0.79 17.67
N GLU A 81 5.75 0.44 17.52
CA GLU A 81 5.11 -0.70 18.15
C GLU A 81 4.56 -1.63 17.06
N MET A 82 4.68 -2.95 17.27
CA MET A 82 3.88 -3.94 16.57
C MET A 82 2.91 -4.57 17.58
N PHE A 83 1.63 -4.56 17.25
CA PHE A 83 0.56 -5.11 18.08
C PHE A 83 -0.49 -5.86 17.25
N GLU A 84 -1.22 -6.74 17.90
CA GLU A 84 -2.37 -7.44 17.32
C GLU A 84 -3.70 -6.85 17.80
N ILE A 85 -4.67 -6.74 16.90
CA ILE A 85 -6.06 -6.43 17.23
C ILE A 85 -6.84 -7.73 17.38
N THR A 86 -7.30 -8.02 18.59
CA THR A 86 -8.09 -9.21 18.93
C THR A 86 -9.53 -8.85 19.30
N LEU A 87 -10.53 -9.59 18.81
CA LEU A 87 -11.94 -9.36 19.16
C LEU A 87 -12.36 -10.25 20.33
N ASN A 88 -12.67 -9.65 21.49
CA ASN A 88 -13.06 -10.33 22.71
C ASN A 88 -14.44 -9.87 23.18
N ASN A 89 -15.42 -10.77 23.23
CA ASN A 89 -16.80 -10.49 23.67
C ASN A 89 -17.44 -9.26 22.97
N GLY A 90 -17.15 -9.03 21.69
CA GLY A 90 -17.64 -7.89 20.92
C GLY A 90 -16.86 -6.57 21.13
N SER A 91 -15.73 -6.59 21.85
CA SER A 91 -14.82 -5.45 22.00
C SER A 91 -13.45 -5.77 21.40
N CYS A 92 -12.90 -4.88 20.59
CA CYS A 92 -11.51 -4.96 20.16
C CYS A 92 -10.56 -4.72 21.34
N LYS A 93 -9.42 -5.43 21.33
CA LYS A 93 -8.30 -5.28 22.26
C LYS A 93 -6.99 -5.36 21.49
N ARG A 94 -6.22 -4.27 21.56
CA ARG A 94 -4.83 -4.20 21.09
C ARG A 94 -3.90 -4.92 22.08
N THR A 95 -2.98 -5.75 21.59
CA THR A 95 -2.00 -6.47 22.41
C THR A 95 -0.61 -6.31 21.78
N ILE A 96 0.31 -5.64 22.47
CA ILE A 96 1.68 -5.39 21.98
C ILE A 96 2.45 -6.71 21.87
N LEU A 97 3.15 -6.88 20.74
CA LEU A 97 3.95 -8.04 20.39
C LEU A 97 5.46 -7.73 20.40
N LYS A 98 5.86 -6.58 19.86
CA LYS A 98 7.26 -6.10 19.83
C LYS A 98 7.31 -4.58 19.86
N GLU A 99 8.19 -4.01 20.68
CA GLU A 99 8.56 -2.60 20.66
C GLU A 99 9.90 -2.45 19.89
N TYR A 100 10.06 -1.35 19.16
CA TYR A 100 11.22 -1.10 18.30
C TYR A 100 11.85 0.25 18.64
N VAL A 101 13.18 0.27 18.76
CA VAL A 101 13.98 1.47 19.02
C VAL A 101 14.94 1.70 17.86
N ASN A 102 14.81 2.85 17.19
CA ASN A 102 15.42 3.19 15.90
C ASN A 102 15.18 2.13 14.78
N PRO A 103 13.94 1.67 14.55
CA PRO A 103 13.64 0.74 13.45
C PRO A 103 14.03 1.34 12.08
N SER A 104 14.73 0.56 11.25
CA SER A 104 15.23 1.01 9.94
C SER A 104 14.19 0.80 8.82
N PHE A 105 12.96 1.29 9.04
CA PHE A 105 11.76 1.03 8.24
C PHE A 105 11.79 1.53 6.78
N THR A 106 12.79 2.33 6.40
CA THR A 106 13.04 2.77 5.01
C THR A 106 14.07 1.93 4.26
N THR A 107 14.72 0.98 4.94
CA THR A 107 15.78 0.14 4.38
C THR A 107 15.27 -1.26 4.06
N GLU A 108 15.85 -1.90 3.04
CA GLU A 108 15.50 -3.28 2.69
C GLU A 108 15.70 -4.23 3.87
N ALA A 109 16.82 -4.11 4.60
CA ALA A 109 17.12 -4.97 5.74
C ALA A 109 16.12 -4.77 6.89
N GLY A 110 15.81 -3.52 7.26
CA GLY A 110 14.88 -3.23 8.36
C GLY A 110 13.42 -3.54 8.02
N LEU A 111 12.99 -3.30 6.78
CA LEU A 111 11.66 -3.70 6.32
C LEU A 111 11.55 -5.24 6.18
N THR A 112 12.63 -5.91 5.76
CA THR A 112 12.72 -7.38 5.78
C THR A 112 12.59 -7.92 7.21
N GLU A 113 13.21 -7.29 8.22
CA GLU A 113 13.04 -7.67 9.64
C GLU A 113 11.59 -7.50 10.10
N ILE A 114 10.99 -6.32 9.90
CA ILE A 114 9.61 -6.02 10.33
C ILE A 114 8.58 -6.97 9.69
N LEU A 115 8.75 -7.31 8.41
CA LEU A 115 7.92 -8.32 7.74
C LEU A 115 8.15 -9.73 8.30
N GLY A 116 9.39 -10.06 8.68
CA GLY A 116 9.73 -11.33 9.33
C GLY A 116 9.17 -11.47 10.74
N ASP A 117 9.17 -10.39 11.54
CA ASP A 117 8.49 -10.30 12.83
C ASP A 117 6.99 -10.58 12.67
N MET A 118 6.33 -9.90 11.72
CA MET A 118 4.90 -10.09 11.42
C MET A 118 4.59 -11.55 11.06
N LYS A 119 5.39 -12.19 10.19
CA LYS A 119 5.23 -13.62 9.88
C LYS A 119 5.45 -14.53 11.09
N THR A 120 6.32 -14.15 12.02
CA THR A 120 6.65 -14.93 13.21
C THR A 120 5.54 -14.88 14.26
N PHE A 121 4.94 -13.69 14.48
CA PHE A 121 3.82 -13.55 15.41
C PHE A 121 2.48 -14.02 14.83
N ALA A 122 2.28 -13.90 13.51
CA ALA A 122 1.06 -14.28 12.81
C ALA A 122 1.35 -15.08 11.51
N PRO A 123 1.76 -16.36 11.64
CA PRO A 123 1.84 -17.29 10.52
C PRO A 123 0.44 -17.54 9.92
N ALA A 124 0.36 -17.58 8.59
CA ALA A 124 -0.88 -17.75 7.83
C ALA A 124 -0.66 -18.45 6.48
N GLU A 125 -1.73 -18.91 5.83
CA GLU A 125 -1.69 -19.43 4.45
C GLU A 125 -1.61 -18.30 3.41
N SER A 126 -2.28 -17.18 3.66
CA SER A 126 -2.20 -15.95 2.87
C SER A 126 -1.89 -14.71 3.72
N TYR A 127 -1.41 -13.66 3.07
CA TYR A 127 -1.08 -12.38 3.71
C TYR A 127 -1.67 -11.25 2.88
N SER A 128 -2.11 -10.18 3.52
CA SER A 128 -2.48 -8.92 2.86
C SER A 128 -1.84 -7.74 3.56
N MET A 129 -1.55 -6.67 2.83
CA MET A 129 -0.89 -5.48 3.37
C MET A 129 -1.75 -4.24 3.17
N ILE A 130 -1.82 -3.40 4.19
CA ILE A 130 -2.43 -2.06 4.16
C ILE A 130 -1.33 -1.08 4.54
N ILE A 131 -1.05 -0.10 3.70
CA ILE A 131 0.01 0.90 3.86
C ILE A 131 -0.67 2.28 3.95
N GLY A 132 -0.10 3.23 4.71
CA GLY A 132 -0.57 4.62 4.72
C GLY A 132 0.49 5.57 5.31
N CYS A 133 0.90 6.61 4.58
CA CYS A 133 2.21 7.25 4.84
C CYS A 133 2.45 8.66 4.17
N HIS A 134 3.63 8.97 3.59
CA HIS A 134 4.02 10.25 2.90
C HIS A 134 5.05 10.20 1.69
N GLY A 135 4.61 10.28 0.42
CA GLY A 135 5.38 10.25 -0.85
C GLY A 135 4.56 9.89 -2.12
N MET A 136 5.16 9.26 -3.14
CA MET A 136 5.11 9.88 -4.47
C MET A 136 5.05 8.91 -5.69
N GLY A 137 4.19 7.89 -5.67
CA GLY A 137 4.10 6.92 -6.76
C GLY A 137 5.42 6.18 -6.98
N TRP A 138 5.90 6.12 -8.22
CA TRP A 138 7.18 5.48 -8.58
C TRP A 138 8.42 6.36 -8.36
N LEU A 139 8.28 7.66 -8.03
CA LEU A 139 9.44 8.57 -7.96
C LEU A 139 10.45 8.12 -6.88
N PRO A 140 11.75 8.03 -7.21
CA PRO A 140 12.76 7.51 -6.29
C PRO A 140 13.06 8.47 -5.13
N VAL A 141 13.46 7.89 -3.99
CA VAL A 141 13.88 8.63 -2.80
C VAL A 141 15.20 9.35 -3.03
N VAL A 142 15.14 10.69 -3.08
CA VAL A 142 16.30 11.55 -3.37
C VAL A 142 17.00 11.96 -2.06
N GLN A 143 17.88 11.09 -1.54
CA GLN A 143 18.63 11.34 -0.30
C GLN A 143 19.51 12.61 -0.34
N SER A 144 19.96 13.04 -1.52
CA SER A 144 20.72 14.28 -1.69
C SER A 144 20.60 14.85 -3.10
N ARG A 145 19.83 15.94 -3.25
CA ARG A 145 20.11 16.96 -4.28
C ARG A 145 20.74 18.15 -3.57
N SER A 146 21.94 18.53 -4.01
CA SER A 146 22.52 19.84 -3.67
C SER A 146 21.53 20.95 -4.01
N LYS A 147 21.46 22.04 -3.21
CA LYS A 147 20.49 23.15 -3.35
C LYS A 147 20.67 24.03 -4.60
N ALA A 148 21.09 23.46 -5.73
CA ALA A 148 21.12 24.07 -7.04
C ALA A 148 19.71 24.07 -7.66
N LYS A 149 18.86 24.98 -7.19
CA LYS A 149 17.57 25.41 -7.78
C LYS A 149 16.85 24.40 -8.69
N GLU A 150 16.06 23.52 -8.10
CA GLU A 150 14.79 23.14 -8.71
C GLU A 150 13.69 23.92 -7.99
N ASP A 151 12.92 24.72 -8.71
CA ASP A 151 11.73 25.40 -8.17
C ASP A 151 10.53 24.42 -8.14
N PHE A 152 10.76 23.22 -7.60
CA PHE A 152 9.75 22.16 -7.46
C PHE A 152 9.23 22.12 -6.02
N VAL A 153 7.93 22.34 -5.87
CA VAL A 153 7.20 22.28 -4.60
C VAL A 153 6.36 21.00 -4.61
N TYR A 154 6.54 20.12 -3.63
CA TYR A 154 5.74 18.91 -3.52
C TYR A 154 4.35 19.26 -2.97
N HIS A 155 3.34 18.45 -3.25
CA HIS A 155 1.97 18.69 -2.77
C HIS A 155 1.86 18.89 -1.25
N TRP A 156 2.75 18.25 -0.49
CA TRP A 156 2.83 18.36 0.97
C TRP A 156 3.49 19.63 1.51
N ASP A 157 4.20 20.39 0.68
CA ASP A 157 4.82 21.66 1.08
C ASP A 157 3.80 22.82 1.08
N PHE A 158 2.53 22.57 0.72
CA PHE A 158 1.47 23.57 0.67
C PHE A 158 0.76 23.73 2.01
N GLU A 159 0.96 24.88 2.66
CA GLU A 159 0.26 25.25 3.89
C GLU A 159 -1.12 25.88 3.64
N ASN A 160 -1.99 25.87 4.66
CA ASN A 160 -3.31 26.53 4.68
C ASN A 160 -4.32 26.01 3.64
N VAL A 161 -4.11 24.79 3.15
CA VAL A 161 -5.01 24.06 2.24
C VAL A 161 -5.51 22.75 2.86
N PRO A 162 -6.61 22.15 2.38
CA PRO A 162 -7.04 20.81 2.78
C PRO A 162 -5.90 19.77 2.65
N MET A 163 -5.55 19.11 3.76
CA MET A 163 -4.44 18.17 3.82
C MET A 163 -4.77 16.85 3.10
N THR A 164 -3.75 16.23 2.50
CA THR A 164 -3.81 14.96 1.77
C THR A 164 -2.80 13.93 2.33
N ARG A 165 -2.98 12.64 2.00
CA ARG A 165 -2.02 11.54 2.32
C ARG A 165 -0.93 11.44 1.26
N PHE A 166 0.09 10.59 1.41
CA PHE A 166 1.14 10.32 0.41
C PHE A 166 1.82 8.93 0.78
N PHE A 167 2.83 8.29 0.13
CA PHE A 167 3.61 7.10 0.67
C PHE A 167 5.13 7.31 1.06
N GLY A 168 5.56 7.18 2.35
CA GLY A 168 6.90 7.55 2.91
C GLY A 168 6.88 8.52 4.14
N GLY A 169 7.76 9.53 4.20
CA GLY A 169 7.77 10.63 5.21
C GLY A 169 8.02 12.01 4.57
N LEU A 170 7.96 13.12 5.33
CA LEU A 170 8.22 14.47 4.75
C LEU A 170 9.67 14.64 4.24
N THR A 171 10.62 13.94 4.86
CA THR A 171 12.05 13.98 4.53
C THR A 171 12.52 12.64 3.97
N ALA A 172 13.52 12.68 3.08
CA ALA A 172 14.04 11.50 2.37
C ALA A 172 14.65 10.40 3.26
N GLU A 173 14.87 10.68 4.54
CA GLU A 173 15.29 9.70 5.56
C GLU A 173 14.13 8.76 5.99
N TYR A 174 12.88 9.19 5.81
CA TYR A 174 11.64 8.47 6.15
C TYR A 174 10.85 7.99 4.92
N GLN A 175 11.35 8.24 3.70
CA GLN A 175 10.75 7.78 2.44
C GLN A 175 11.36 6.44 2.01
N THR A 176 10.57 5.60 1.31
CA THR A 176 10.95 4.24 0.90
C THR A 176 10.70 4.07 -0.60
N ASN A 177 11.62 3.44 -1.34
CA ASN A 177 11.38 3.09 -2.75
C ASN A 177 10.44 1.89 -2.87
N ILE A 178 9.65 1.81 -3.94
CA ILE A 178 8.77 0.66 -4.20
C ILE A 178 9.58 -0.63 -4.42
N SER A 179 10.74 -0.53 -5.06
CA SER A 179 11.71 -1.63 -5.18
C SER A 179 12.22 -2.14 -3.82
N THR A 180 12.38 -1.26 -2.83
CA THR A 180 12.74 -1.66 -1.45
C THR A 180 11.61 -2.49 -0.82
N LEU A 181 10.34 -2.11 -1.01
CA LEU A 181 9.19 -2.88 -0.56
C LEU A 181 9.10 -4.23 -1.27
N ALA A 182 9.23 -4.24 -2.60
CA ALA A 182 9.18 -5.46 -3.41
C ALA A 182 10.27 -6.46 -3.00
N GLN A 183 11.52 -6.00 -2.86
CA GLN A 183 12.62 -6.85 -2.44
C GLN A 183 12.44 -7.35 -1.00
N SER A 184 11.92 -6.54 -0.07
CA SER A 184 11.69 -6.95 1.33
C SER A 184 10.58 -8.01 1.49
N LEU A 185 9.55 -7.95 0.63
CA LEU A 185 8.53 -8.98 0.52
C LEU A 185 9.11 -10.28 -0.07
N SER A 186 9.87 -10.17 -1.17
CA SER A 186 10.53 -11.29 -1.83
C SER A 186 11.54 -12.01 -0.91
N ASN A 187 12.35 -11.25 -0.17
CA ASN A 187 13.29 -11.76 0.84
C ASN A 187 12.60 -12.60 1.93
N ASN A 188 11.35 -12.27 2.27
CA ASN A 188 10.53 -13.01 3.23
C ASN A 188 9.77 -14.20 2.63
N GLY A 189 9.82 -14.39 1.31
CA GLY A 189 8.94 -15.32 0.60
C GLY A 189 7.46 -14.96 0.81
N LEU A 190 7.13 -13.67 0.66
CA LEU A 190 5.76 -13.16 0.70
C LEU A 190 5.30 -12.79 -0.71
N SER A 191 4.10 -13.24 -1.07
CA SER A 191 3.26 -12.61 -2.08
C SER A 191 1.91 -12.33 -1.44
N MET A 192 1.44 -11.09 -1.55
CA MET A 192 0.22 -10.64 -0.90
C MET A 192 -1.02 -11.00 -1.74
N GLU A 193 -2.16 -11.24 -1.07
CA GLU A 193 -3.47 -11.30 -1.72
C GLU A 193 -3.83 -9.90 -2.26
N TYR A 194 -3.61 -8.86 -1.45
CA TYR A 194 -3.61 -7.48 -1.91
C TYR A 194 -2.58 -6.63 -1.15
N ILE A 195 -2.09 -5.58 -1.81
CA ILE A 195 -1.49 -4.41 -1.16
C ILE A 195 -2.46 -3.24 -1.37
N LEU A 196 -2.98 -2.70 -0.28
CA LEU A 196 -3.70 -1.43 -0.29
C LEU A 196 -2.74 -0.30 0.05
N PHE A 197 -2.74 0.75 -0.76
CA PHE A 197 -2.05 2.00 -0.51
C PHE A 197 -3.07 3.09 -0.14
N ASP A 198 -3.09 3.46 1.14
CA ASP A 198 -3.83 4.59 1.71
C ASP A 198 -3.01 5.89 1.55
N ASP A 199 -2.57 6.08 0.31
CA ASP A 199 -1.44 6.92 -0.08
C ASP A 199 -1.72 7.52 -1.48
N CYS A 200 -1.21 8.73 -1.73
CA CYS A 200 -1.42 9.42 -3.01
C CYS A 200 -0.53 8.92 -4.14
N TYR A 201 -1.03 9.04 -5.37
CA TYR A 201 -0.32 8.72 -6.61
C TYR A 201 0.14 7.26 -6.75
N MET A 202 -0.34 6.36 -5.88
CA MET A 202 0.09 4.96 -5.85
C MET A 202 -0.61 4.07 -6.88
N SER A 203 -1.74 4.49 -7.46
CA SER A 203 -2.26 3.84 -8.69
C SER A 203 -1.49 4.35 -9.91
N SER A 204 -0.24 3.94 -9.99
CA SER A 204 0.67 4.13 -11.12
C SER A 204 1.03 2.76 -11.70
N LEU A 205 1.11 2.70 -13.03
CA LEU A 205 1.44 1.50 -13.77
C LEU A 205 2.87 1.04 -13.47
N GLU A 206 3.77 2.01 -13.29
CA GLU A 206 5.15 1.78 -12.89
C GLU A 206 5.25 1.19 -11.46
N VAL A 207 4.41 1.64 -10.52
CA VAL A 207 4.29 1.06 -9.16
C VAL A 207 3.73 -0.36 -9.22
N ALA A 208 2.63 -0.55 -9.96
CA ALA A 208 1.99 -1.85 -10.11
C ALA A 208 2.93 -2.89 -10.74
N TYR A 209 3.70 -2.49 -11.75
CA TYR A 209 4.64 -3.36 -12.46
C TYR A 209 5.85 -3.77 -11.62
N GLU A 210 6.33 -2.88 -10.74
CA GLU A 210 7.39 -3.20 -9.77
C GLU A 210 6.91 -4.23 -8.71
N LEU A 211 5.63 -4.17 -8.33
CA LEU A 211 5.03 -5.04 -7.30
C LEU A 211 4.42 -6.35 -7.87
N ARG A 212 4.39 -6.54 -9.19
CA ARG A 212 3.59 -7.58 -9.88
C ARG A 212 3.92 -9.03 -9.52
N HIS A 213 5.07 -9.28 -8.89
CA HIS A 213 5.51 -10.61 -8.44
C HIS A 213 5.45 -10.80 -6.92
N VAL A 214 4.94 -9.81 -6.17
CA VAL A 214 4.78 -9.84 -4.70
C VAL A 214 3.38 -9.43 -4.23
N THR A 215 2.44 -9.20 -5.14
CA THR A 215 1.00 -9.08 -4.83
C THR A 215 0.14 -9.56 -5.99
N ASN A 216 -1.01 -10.15 -5.70
CA ASN A 216 -2.01 -10.48 -6.73
C ASN A 216 -2.81 -9.24 -7.13
N TYR A 217 -3.14 -8.37 -6.16
CA TYR A 217 -3.90 -7.14 -6.39
C TYR A 217 -3.24 -5.91 -5.75
N MET A 218 -3.41 -4.75 -6.37
CA MET A 218 -3.05 -3.45 -5.79
C MET A 218 -4.29 -2.56 -5.71
N ILE A 219 -4.66 -2.11 -4.50
CA ILE A 219 -5.77 -1.17 -4.27
C ILE A 219 -5.17 0.20 -3.99
N ALA A 220 -5.35 1.17 -4.89
CA ALA A 220 -4.65 2.45 -4.78
C ALA A 220 -5.37 3.62 -5.44
N CYS A 221 -4.95 4.83 -5.07
CA CYS A 221 -5.48 6.08 -5.60
C CYS A 221 -4.55 6.66 -6.70
N PRO A 222 -5.05 6.96 -7.92
CA PRO A 222 -4.25 7.60 -8.97
C PRO A 222 -4.01 9.10 -8.75
N THR A 223 -4.79 9.75 -7.88
CA THR A 223 -4.71 11.18 -7.58
C THR A 223 -4.24 11.43 -6.14
N GLU A 224 -4.43 12.66 -5.63
CA GLU A 224 -4.39 12.86 -4.19
C GLU A 224 -5.66 12.30 -3.48
N VAL A 225 -5.51 12.02 -2.19
CA VAL A 225 -6.44 11.40 -1.25
C VAL A 225 -6.49 12.30 -0.02
N MET A 226 -7.68 12.69 0.43
CA MET A 226 -7.80 13.56 1.60
C MET A 226 -7.23 12.89 2.86
N VAL A 227 -6.66 13.67 3.79
CA VAL A 227 -5.95 13.21 5.00
C VAL A 227 -6.68 12.14 5.84
N PHE A 228 -8.01 12.07 5.76
CA PHE A 228 -8.81 11.02 6.37
C PHE A 228 -8.40 9.60 5.92
N GLY A 229 -8.06 9.43 4.64
CA GLY A 229 -7.65 8.15 4.05
C GLY A 229 -8.81 7.23 3.71
N MET A 230 -8.57 5.92 3.74
CA MET A 230 -9.61 4.94 3.47
C MET A 230 -10.64 4.88 4.62
N PRO A 231 -11.94 4.75 4.32
CA PRO A 231 -13.00 4.66 5.33
C PRO A 231 -13.15 3.23 5.86
N TYR A 232 -12.19 2.78 6.67
CA TYR A 232 -12.08 1.39 7.14
C TYR A 232 -13.31 0.87 7.88
N SER A 233 -14.07 1.71 8.57
CA SER A 233 -15.35 1.32 9.20
C SER A 233 -16.42 0.89 8.18
N THR A 234 -16.28 1.30 6.92
CA THR A 234 -17.17 0.90 5.83
C THR A 234 -16.56 -0.15 4.89
N ILE A 235 -15.25 -0.07 4.58
CA ILE A 235 -14.58 -1.00 3.65
C ILE A 235 -13.93 -2.20 4.35
N GLY A 236 -13.69 -2.13 5.67
CA GLY A 236 -12.93 -3.12 6.43
C GLY A 236 -13.54 -4.50 6.34
N LYS A 237 -14.87 -4.63 6.48
CA LYS A 237 -15.55 -5.93 6.31
C LYS A 237 -15.38 -6.56 4.93
N TYR A 238 -15.15 -5.77 3.88
CA TYR A 238 -14.84 -6.29 2.54
C TYR A 238 -13.36 -6.65 2.39
N LEU A 239 -12.44 -5.88 2.98
CA LEU A 239 -11.01 -6.22 3.09
C LEU A 239 -10.77 -7.48 3.93
N LEU A 240 -11.62 -7.73 4.94
CA LEU A 240 -11.58 -8.85 5.87
C LEU A 240 -12.54 -10.00 5.50
N SER A 241 -13.17 -9.98 4.32
CA SER A 241 -13.97 -11.11 3.82
C SER A 241 -13.07 -12.25 3.33
N GLU A 242 -13.46 -13.53 3.48
CA GLU A 242 -12.69 -14.73 3.05
C GLU A 242 -12.05 -14.53 1.66
N LYS A 243 -12.82 -13.93 0.75
CA LYS A 243 -12.34 -13.36 -0.52
C LYS A 243 -12.66 -11.87 -0.50
N PRO A 244 -11.68 -10.97 -0.68
CA PRO A 244 -11.95 -9.53 -0.61
C PRO A 244 -12.91 -9.06 -1.69
N ASP A 245 -13.97 -8.34 -1.31
CA ASP A 245 -14.90 -7.74 -2.30
C ASP A 245 -14.34 -6.41 -2.80
N TYR A 246 -13.40 -6.51 -3.75
CA TYR A 246 -12.79 -5.40 -4.46
C TYR A 246 -13.79 -4.44 -5.11
N LYS A 247 -14.98 -4.93 -5.50
CA LYS A 247 -16.04 -4.08 -6.06
C LYS A 247 -16.69 -3.25 -4.95
N ALA A 248 -17.09 -3.89 -3.85
CA ALA A 248 -17.71 -3.23 -2.72
C ALA A 248 -16.75 -2.24 -2.02
N ILE A 249 -15.44 -2.52 -2.02
CA ILE A 249 -14.41 -1.56 -1.57
C ILE A 249 -14.47 -0.27 -2.40
N CYS A 250 -14.47 -0.36 -3.73
CA CYS A 250 -14.64 0.82 -4.59
C CYS A 250 -16.00 1.50 -4.41
N GLU A 251 -17.10 0.75 -4.34
CA GLU A 251 -18.44 1.33 -4.18
C GLU A 251 -18.58 2.06 -2.83
N SER A 252 -18.11 1.49 -1.71
CA SER A 252 -18.12 2.13 -0.39
C SER A 252 -17.16 3.32 -0.30
N PHE A 253 -15.95 3.25 -0.86
CA PHE A 253 -15.04 4.41 -0.95
C PHE A 253 -15.70 5.58 -1.67
N TYR A 254 -16.38 5.31 -2.79
CA TYR A 254 -17.13 6.33 -3.55
C TYR A 254 -18.30 6.90 -2.74
N GLN A 255 -19.08 6.07 -2.05
CA GLN A 255 -20.20 6.57 -1.23
C GLN A 255 -19.70 7.42 -0.05
N PHE A 256 -18.58 7.06 0.57
CA PHE A 256 -17.96 7.89 1.60
C PHE A 256 -17.52 9.23 1.02
N TYR A 257 -16.65 9.23 0.01
CA TYR A 257 -16.09 10.47 -0.52
C TYR A 257 -17.13 11.36 -1.21
N SER A 258 -18.18 10.81 -1.84
CA SER A 258 -19.28 11.61 -2.41
C SER A 258 -20.09 12.39 -1.36
N ASN A 259 -20.03 11.98 -0.09
CA ASN A 259 -20.73 12.62 1.04
C ASN A 259 -19.77 13.29 2.05
N TYR A 260 -18.46 13.24 1.81
CA TYR A 260 -17.45 13.84 2.69
C TYR A 260 -17.36 15.37 2.49
N GLN A 261 -16.87 16.09 3.51
CA GLN A 261 -16.73 17.57 3.47
C GLN A 261 -15.84 18.08 2.32
N TYR A 262 -14.93 17.23 1.84
CA TYR A 262 -14.10 17.43 0.67
C TYR A 262 -14.46 16.32 -0.32
N PRO A 263 -15.41 16.55 -1.25
CA PRO A 263 -16.06 15.47 -2.02
C PRO A 263 -15.20 14.99 -3.20
N TYR A 264 -13.99 14.54 -2.87
CA TYR A 264 -12.89 14.28 -3.79
C TYR A 264 -12.22 12.95 -3.44
N GLY A 265 -12.29 11.98 -4.34
CA GLY A 265 -11.63 10.69 -4.19
C GLY A 265 -11.61 9.93 -5.51
N THR A 266 -10.46 9.32 -5.82
CA THR A 266 -10.30 8.36 -6.90
C THR A 266 -9.76 7.06 -6.31
N LEU A 267 -10.23 5.91 -6.79
CA LEU A 267 -9.70 4.60 -6.37
C LEU A 267 -9.74 3.63 -7.55
N ALA A 268 -8.78 2.72 -7.61
CA ALA A 268 -8.79 1.57 -8.48
C ALA A 268 -8.23 0.34 -7.79
N VAL A 269 -8.62 -0.82 -8.31
CA VAL A 269 -8.02 -2.12 -8.03
C VAL A 269 -7.34 -2.58 -9.31
N THR A 270 -6.06 -2.90 -9.20
CA THR A 270 -5.24 -3.44 -10.29
C THR A 270 -5.03 -4.94 -10.06
N ASP A 271 -5.39 -5.76 -11.03
CA ASP A 271 -5.05 -7.18 -11.07
C ASP A 271 -3.64 -7.32 -11.68
N CYS A 272 -2.69 -7.76 -10.85
CA CYS A 272 -1.28 -7.82 -11.25
C CYS A 272 -0.98 -8.99 -12.20
N SER A 273 -1.87 -9.99 -12.31
CA SER A 273 -1.63 -11.17 -13.15
C SER A 273 -1.66 -10.89 -14.66
N TYR A 274 -2.24 -9.76 -15.07
CA TYR A 274 -2.30 -9.31 -16.47
C TYR A 274 -1.24 -8.26 -16.84
N LEU A 275 -0.36 -7.88 -15.90
CA LEU A 275 0.59 -6.79 -16.13
C LEU A 275 1.69 -7.14 -17.15
N ASP A 276 2.13 -8.40 -17.22
CA ASP A 276 3.09 -8.82 -18.25
C ASP A 276 2.44 -8.91 -19.65
N GLU A 277 1.18 -9.37 -19.76
CA GLU A 277 0.40 -9.30 -21.02
C GLU A 277 0.25 -7.84 -21.50
N LEU A 278 0.05 -6.90 -20.55
CA LEU A 278 -0.04 -5.47 -20.83
C LEU A 278 1.31 -4.88 -21.25
N ALA A 279 2.41 -5.30 -20.65
CA ALA A 279 3.75 -4.85 -21.04
C ALA A 279 4.13 -5.33 -22.45
N GLU A 280 3.85 -6.59 -22.80
CA GLU A 280 4.06 -7.09 -24.18
C GLU A 280 3.26 -6.27 -25.21
N LEU A 281 1.99 -5.95 -24.91
CA LEU A 281 1.16 -5.12 -25.79
C LEU A 281 1.68 -3.68 -25.89
N MET A 282 2.08 -3.06 -24.78
CA MET A 282 2.64 -1.71 -24.79
C MET A 282 3.99 -1.65 -25.52
N LYS A 283 4.84 -2.67 -25.40
CA LYS A 283 6.07 -2.81 -26.19
C LYS A 283 5.79 -2.84 -27.69
N TYR A 284 4.74 -3.56 -28.13
CA TYR A 284 4.29 -3.51 -29.52
C TYR A 284 3.80 -2.11 -29.91
N ILE A 285 3.04 -1.42 -29.05
CA ILE A 285 2.53 -0.08 -29.34
C ILE A 285 3.69 0.93 -29.44
N HIS A 286 4.59 1.01 -28.47
CA HIS A 286 5.76 1.90 -28.52
C HIS A 286 6.70 1.62 -29.71
N SER A 287 6.73 0.37 -30.20
CA SER A 287 7.49 0.00 -31.41
C SER A 287 6.87 0.45 -32.73
N ASN A 288 5.57 0.79 -32.77
CA ASN A 288 4.82 1.07 -34.01
C ASN A 288 4.18 2.47 -34.07
N TYR A 289 3.92 3.10 -32.93
CA TYR A 289 3.30 4.42 -32.81
C TYR A 289 4.25 5.36 -32.06
N SER A 290 4.32 6.64 -32.46
CA SER A 290 5.22 7.62 -31.85
C SER A 290 4.44 8.78 -31.24
N PHE A 291 4.68 9.07 -29.97
CA PHE A 291 3.97 10.12 -29.25
C PHE A 291 4.42 11.52 -29.69
N ASP A 292 3.48 12.34 -30.17
CA ASP A 292 3.69 13.77 -30.32
C ASP A 292 3.54 14.46 -28.96
N SER A 293 4.67 14.89 -28.39
CA SER A 293 4.73 15.59 -27.10
C SER A 293 3.83 16.83 -27.00
N THR A 294 3.43 17.45 -28.13
CA THR A 294 2.49 18.58 -28.12
C THR A 294 1.05 18.16 -27.83
N GLN A 295 0.73 16.85 -27.89
CA GLN A 295 -0.56 16.31 -27.46
C GLN A 295 -0.67 16.10 -25.94
N ALA A 296 0.42 16.22 -25.18
CA ALA A 296 0.42 16.00 -23.72
C ALA A 296 -0.42 17.03 -22.92
N ILE A 297 -0.88 18.10 -23.56
CA ILE A 297 -1.89 19.05 -23.03
C ILE A 297 -3.31 18.48 -23.09
N ASN A 298 -3.58 17.57 -24.03
CA ASN A 298 -4.93 17.02 -24.28
C ASN A 298 -5.25 15.80 -23.39
N ILE A 299 -4.23 15.16 -22.81
CA ILE A 299 -4.39 14.00 -21.92
C ILE A 299 -4.84 14.47 -20.53
N GLN A 300 -5.81 13.76 -19.94
CA GLN A 300 -6.21 13.97 -18.54
C GLN A 300 -5.02 13.87 -17.59
N ARG A 301 -4.71 14.98 -16.93
CA ARG A 301 -3.77 15.07 -15.80
C ARG A 301 -4.43 14.58 -14.51
N MET A 302 -3.67 13.84 -13.71
CA MET A 302 -4.13 13.18 -12.47
C MET A 302 -3.45 13.74 -11.21
N ASP A 303 -2.70 14.85 -11.33
CA ASP A 303 -1.89 15.41 -10.24
C ASP A 303 -2.01 16.92 -10.04
N GLY A 304 -1.23 17.47 -9.10
CA GLY A 304 -1.10 18.89 -8.84
C GLY A 304 0.02 19.62 -9.60
N TYR A 305 0.80 18.94 -10.45
CA TYR A 305 2.10 19.42 -10.91
C TYR A 305 2.10 20.11 -12.28
N SER A 306 3.17 20.87 -12.54
CA SER A 306 3.44 21.54 -13.82
C SER A 306 4.96 21.58 -14.09
N PRO A 307 5.47 20.88 -15.12
CA PRO A 307 4.77 19.93 -15.98
C PRO A 307 4.11 18.80 -15.18
N VAL A 308 3.06 18.19 -15.72
CA VAL A 308 2.37 17.05 -15.11
C VAL A 308 3.32 15.85 -15.06
N ILE A 309 3.26 15.10 -13.96
CA ILE A 309 4.00 13.85 -13.74
C ILE A 309 3.07 12.66 -13.99
N PHE A 310 1.86 12.68 -13.43
CA PHE A 310 0.91 11.57 -13.50
C PHE A 310 -0.25 11.89 -14.44
N TYR A 311 -0.37 11.10 -15.50
CA TYR A 311 -1.40 11.19 -16.54
C TYR A 311 -2.30 9.95 -16.51
N ASP A 312 -3.56 10.08 -16.94
CA ASP A 312 -4.44 8.92 -17.11
C ASP A 312 -3.90 8.00 -18.22
N PHE A 313 -3.68 6.73 -17.88
CA PHE A 313 -3.03 5.78 -18.79
C PHE A 313 -3.91 5.44 -20.01
N GLY A 314 -5.22 5.31 -19.82
CA GLY A 314 -6.14 5.02 -20.93
C GLY A 314 -6.21 6.16 -21.95
N ASP A 315 -6.28 7.40 -21.47
CA ASP A 315 -6.32 8.60 -22.32
C ASP A 315 -4.97 8.90 -22.98
N TYR A 316 -3.84 8.55 -22.34
CA TYR A 316 -2.51 8.54 -22.97
C TYR A 316 -2.47 7.57 -24.17
N VAL A 317 -2.85 6.30 -23.98
CA VAL A 317 -2.80 5.31 -25.08
C VAL A 317 -3.83 5.61 -26.16
N GLN A 318 -5.00 6.17 -25.82
CA GLN A 318 -5.93 6.70 -26.82
C GLN A 318 -5.30 7.80 -27.68
N THR A 319 -4.54 8.69 -27.05
CA THR A 319 -3.84 9.79 -27.75
C THR A 319 -2.68 9.28 -28.61
N LEU A 320 -1.96 8.25 -28.15
CA LEU A 320 -0.86 7.61 -28.88
C LEU A 320 -1.32 6.83 -30.13
N CYS A 321 -2.37 6.02 -30.00
CA CYS A 321 -2.92 5.23 -31.11
C CYS A 321 -3.71 6.09 -32.11
N GLY A 322 -4.22 7.24 -31.69
CA GLY A 322 -4.82 8.27 -32.54
C GLY A 322 -6.07 7.79 -33.29
N THR A 323 -5.91 7.46 -34.57
CA THR A 323 -7.01 6.94 -35.42
C THR A 323 -7.04 5.42 -35.54
N ASP A 324 -6.05 4.70 -35.00
CA ASP A 324 -6.03 3.24 -35.03
C ASP A 324 -6.93 2.68 -33.92
N THR A 325 -8.13 2.28 -34.33
CA THR A 325 -9.15 1.75 -33.41
C THR A 325 -9.00 0.26 -33.15
N GLU A 326 -8.24 -0.50 -33.94
CA GLU A 326 -8.09 -1.94 -33.71
C GLU A 326 -7.12 -2.18 -32.54
N ILE A 327 -5.94 -1.55 -32.59
CA ILE A 327 -4.96 -1.67 -31.49
C ILE A 327 -5.49 -1.06 -30.19
N TYR A 328 -6.21 0.06 -30.25
CA TYR A 328 -6.78 0.71 -29.07
C TYR A 328 -7.91 -0.11 -28.44
N ASN A 329 -8.73 -0.82 -29.23
CA ASN A 329 -9.73 -1.74 -28.68
C ASN A 329 -9.08 -2.95 -28.00
N ASN A 330 -8.03 -3.54 -28.60
CA ASN A 330 -7.27 -4.64 -27.98
C ASN A 330 -6.67 -4.20 -26.64
N PHE A 331 -6.04 -3.03 -26.60
CA PHE A 331 -5.56 -2.39 -25.38
C PHE A 331 -6.66 -2.18 -24.34
N LYS A 332 -7.81 -1.61 -24.73
CA LYS A 332 -8.93 -1.36 -23.82
C LYS A 332 -9.48 -2.65 -23.20
N THR A 333 -9.64 -3.71 -23.99
CA THR A 333 -10.10 -5.01 -23.49
C THR A 333 -9.10 -5.66 -22.53
N LEU A 334 -7.80 -5.44 -22.71
CA LEU A 334 -6.79 -5.88 -21.75
C LEU A 334 -6.79 -5.03 -20.48
N LEU A 335 -6.89 -3.70 -20.61
CA LEU A 335 -6.98 -2.77 -19.48
C LEU A 335 -8.24 -2.98 -18.63
N GLU A 336 -9.31 -3.53 -19.20
CA GLU A 336 -10.50 -3.98 -18.46
C GLU A 336 -10.25 -5.25 -17.62
N LYS A 337 -9.27 -6.09 -17.97
CA LYS A 337 -8.78 -7.16 -17.08
C LYS A 337 -7.82 -6.63 -16.01
N VAL A 338 -6.92 -5.73 -16.40
CA VAL A 338 -5.89 -5.16 -15.51
C VAL A 338 -6.51 -4.26 -14.45
N ILE A 339 -7.54 -3.48 -14.78
CA ILE A 339 -8.25 -2.58 -13.84
C ILE A 339 -9.74 -2.97 -13.76
N PRO A 340 -10.08 -4.11 -13.13
CA PRO A 340 -11.44 -4.66 -13.12
C PRO A 340 -12.42 -3.81 -12.30
N TYR A 341 -11.94 -3.12 -11.26
CA TYR A 341 -12.74 -2.25 -10.42
C TYR A 341 -12.08 -0.89 -10.25
N LYS A 342 -12.86 0.17 -10.39
CA LYS A 342 -12.41 1.56 -10.31
C LYS A 342 -13.58 2.50 -10.09
N THR A 343 -13.32 3.63 -9.42
CA THR A 343 -14.31 4.68 -9.17
C THR A 343 -13.66 6.05 -9.04
N HIS A 344 -14.43 7.10 -9.27
CA HIS A 344 -14.01 8.48 -9.05
C HIS A 344 -15.20 9.39 -8.72
N THR A 345 -14.97 10.41 -7.91
CA THR A 345 -15.84 11.59 -7.82
C THR A 345 -15.72 12.44 -9.10
N LYS A 346 -16.65 13.38 -9.31
CA LYS A 346 -16.64 14.30 -10.48
C LYS A 346 -15.33 15.09 -10.59
N GLU A 347 -14.76 15.46 -9.45
CA GLU A 347 -13.50 16.20 -9.32
C GLU A 347 -12.60 15.44 -8.35
N PHE A 348 -11.28 15.48 -8.58
CA PHE A 348 -10.28 15.14 -7.57
C PHE A 348 -9.65 16.42 -7.00
N TYR A 349 -9.04 16.32 -5.82
CA TYR A 349 -8.38 17.43 -5.16
C TYR A 349 -6.87 17.36 -5.36
N THR A 350 -6.20 18.52 -5.32
CA THR A 350 -4.74 18.63 -5.21
C THR A 350 -4.38 19.79 -4.30
N ALA A 351 -3.40 19.61 -3.42
CA ALA A 351 -2.97 20.67 -2.50
C ALA A 351 -2.46 21.93 -3.24
N SER A 352 -1.86 21.74 -4.42
CA SER A 352 -1.24 22.81 -5.22
C SER A 352 -2.16 23.55 -6.18
N ARG A 353 -3.27 22.96 -6.64
CA ARG A 353 -4.19 23.55 -7.65
C ARG A 353 -5.66 23.56 -7.25
N GLY A 354 -6.02 22.92 -6.14
CA GLY A 354 -7.42 22.74 -5.74
C GLY A 354 -8.13 21.63 -6.55
N PRO A 355 -9.48 21.70 -6.65
CA PRO A 355 -10.28 20.73 -7.40
C PRO A 355 -10.01 20.74 -8.90
N ILE A 356 -9.99 19.55 -9.51
CA ILE A 356 -9.75 19.31 -10.94
C ILE A 356 -10.78 18.29 -11.44
N THR A 357 -11.46 18.58 -12.54
CA THR A 357 -12.47 17.67 -13.12
C THR A 357 -11.84 16.40 -13.68
N VAL A 358 -12.54 15.28 -13.51
CA VAL A 358 -12.22 13.98 -14.11
C VAL A 358 -13.10 13.80 -15.36
N GLU A 359 -12.58 14.17 -16.53
CA GLU A 359 -13.23 13.98 -17.84
C GLU A 359 -12.89 12.61 -18.46
N ARG A 360 -11.83 11.97 -17.95
CA ARG A 360 -11.33 10.64 -18.33
C ARG A 360 -10.85 9.89 -17.11
N TYR A 361 -11.09 8.58 -17.05
CA TYR A 361 -10.67 7.75 -15.93
C TYR A 361 -10.50 6.28 -16.31
N SER A 362 -9.25 5.88 -16.52
CA SER A 362 -8.81 4.49 -16.70
C SER A 362 -8.60 3.75 -15.39
N GLY A 363 -8.37 4.50 -14.29
CA GLY A 363 -8.12 4.02 -12.93
C GLY A 363 -6.64 3.96 -12.53
N ILE A 364 -5.72 4.02 -13.49
CA ILE A 364 -4.27 3.93 -13.27
C ILE A 364 -3.55 5.02 -14.04
N THR A 365 -2.43 5.49 -13.49
CA THR A 365 -1.61 6.53 -14.11
C THR A 365 -0.39 5.97 -14.81
N THR A 366 0.16 6.74 -15.74
CA THR A 366 1.54 6.59 -16.20
C THR A 366 2.24 7.95 -16.19
N SER A 367 3.57 7.93 -16.21
CA SER A 367 4.39 9.12 -16.43
C SER A 367 5.06 9.19 -17.81
N GLU A 368 4.84 8.21 -18.69
CA GLU A 368 5.43 8.14 -20.05
C GLU A 368 5.41 9.46 -20.85
N PRO A 369 4.28 10.22 -20.97
CA PRO A 369 4.26 11.49 -21.71
C PRO A 369 4.82 12.70 -20.93
N SER A 370 5.37 12.52 -19.73
CA SER A 370 5.80 13.62 -18.86
C SER A 370 7.13 14.26 -19.29
N THR A 371 7.19 15.58 -19.17
CA THR A 371 8.38 16.42 -19.37
C THR A 371 8.88 17.07 -18.09
N ASN A 372 8.46 16.57 -16.91
CA ASN A 372 8.84 17.12 -15.61
C ASN A 372 10.33 16.83 -15.27
N SER A 373 11.01 17.70 -14.52
CA SER A 373 12.42 17.48 -14.11
C SER A 373 12.63 16.30 -13.15
N LYS A 374 11.55 15.71 -12.59
CA LYS A 374 11.62 14.46 -11.83
C LYS A 374 11.73 13.20 -12.72
N MET A 375 11.52 13.30 -14.03
CA MET A 375 11.52 12.18 -14.98
C MET A 375 12.90 11.54 -15.26
N VAL A 376 13.98 12.06 -14.67
CA VAL A 376 15.37 11.62 -14.90
C VAL A 376 15.60 10.12 -14.70
N ASP A 377 14.84 9.50 -13.77
CA ASP A 377 14.98 8.09 -13.41
C ASP A 377 13.90 7.19 -14.06
N TYR A 378 12.98 7.74 -14.86
CA TYR A 378 11.92 6.96 -15.53
C TYR A 378 12.43 5.81 -16.40
N PRO A 379 13.50 5.97 -17.22
CA PRO A 379 14.06 4.88 -18.02
C PRO A 379 14.77 3.78 -17.21
N LYS A 380 14.70 3.84 -15.87
CA LYS A 380 15.17 2.81 -14.94
C LYS A 380 14.03 2.06 -14.26
N THR A 381 12.77 2.47 -14.48
CA THR A 381 11.60 1.72 -14.00
C THR A 381 11.51 0.39 -14.74
N SER A 382 11.15 -0.68 -14.04
CA SER A 382 10.95 -2.01 -14.65
C SER A 382 9.93 -1.94 -15.80
N TRP A 383 8.90 -1.10 -15.66
CA TRP A 383 7.91 -0.83 -16.70
C TRP A 383 8.53 -0.26 -17.99
N CYS A 384 9.29 0.82 -17.91
CA CYS A 384 9.88 1.46 -19.10
C CYS A 384 10.90 0.53 -19.78
N ILE A 385 11.65 -0.26 -18.99
CA ILE A 385 12.62 -1.25 -19.49
C ILE A 385 11.94 -2.38 -20.27
N ASP A 386 10.86 -2.95 -19.74
CA ASP A 386 10.18 -4.07 -20.39
C ASP A 386 9.27 -3.63 -21.56
N THR A 387 8.92 -2.34 -21.65
CA THR A 387 8.04 -1.77 -22.71
C THR A 387 8.74 -0.98 -23.83
N HIS A 388 10.08 -0.96 -23.89
CA HIS A 388 10.88 -0.35 -24.97
C HIS A 388 12.00 -1.24 -25.52
#